data_AF-A0A426ZQL8-F1
#
_entry.id   AF-A0A426ZQL8-F1
#
_cell.length_a   1.000
_cell.length_b   1.000
_cell.length_c   1.000
_cell.angle_alpha   90.00
_cell.angle_beta   90.00
_cell.angle_gamma   90.00
#
_symmetry.space_group_name_H-M   'P 1'
#
loop_
_entity.id
_entity.type
_entity.pdbx_description
1 polymer ?
#
loop_
_entity_poly.entity_id
_entity_poly.type
_entity_poly.pdbx_seq_one_letter_code
_entity_poly.pdbx_strand_id
1 'polypeptide(L)'
;FLCSSVIHLLQILKDGLSTLHVPYSYGFAIILLTVLVKAATFPLTKKQVESALAMRSLQPQVKAIQQRYAGDQERIQLETARLYKLAGINPLAGCLPTLATIPIWIGLYRALSNVANEGLLTEGFFWIPSLSGPTTIAARQNGSGISWLFPFVDGHPPLGWSDTLAYLVLPVLLVISQYISAQIMQPSQGNDPSQQNAQAVTKFLPLMIGYFALSVPSGLSLYW
;
A
#
# COMPACT_ATOMS: atom_id res chain seq x y z
N PHE A 1 -0.85 0.52 -22.09
CA PHE A 1 -0.62 -0.93 -22.08
C PHE A 1 -1.09 -1.57 -20.78
N LEU A 2 -0.38 -1.39 -19.65
CA LEU A 2 -0.72 -2.00 -18.35
C LEU A 2 -2.19 -1.81 -17.90
N CYS A 3 -2.75 -0.60 -18.03
CA CYS A 3 -4.14 -0.32 -17.67
C CYS A 3 -5.14 -1.21 -18.44
N SER A 4 -5.00 -1.29 -19.77
CA SER A 4 -5.93 -2.07 -20.62
C SER A 4 -5.83 -3.57 -20.33
N SER A 5 -4.61 -4.08 -20.12
CA SER A 5 -4.40 -5.48 -19.75
C SER A 5 -5.01 -5.83 -18.41
N VAL A 6 -4.90 -4.96 -17.41
CA VAL A 6 -5.49 -5.16 -16.08
C VAL A 6 -7.02 -5.14 -16.14
N ILE A 7 -7.62 -4.24 -16.92
CA ILE A 7 -9.08 -4.19 -17.12
C ILE A 7 -9.57 -5.48 -17.78
N HIS A 8 -8.92 -5.94 -18.85
CA HIS A 8 -9.28 -7.18 -19.53
C HIS A 8 -9.19 -8.39 -18.59
N LEU A 9 -8.09 -8.50 -17.82
CA LEU A 9 -7.95 -9.57 -16.83
C LEU A 9 -9.05 -9.52 -15.78
N LEU A 10 -9.37 -8.34 -15.24
CA LEU A 10 -10.44 -8.19 -14.25
C LEU A 10 -11.80 -8.62 -14.82
N GLN A 11 -12.11 -8.25 -16.06
CA GLN A 11 -13.34 -8.66 -16.74
C GLN A 11 -13.40 -10.17 -16.96
N ILE A 12 -12.33 -10.81 -17.42
CA ILE A 12 -12.25 -12.26 -17.59
C ILE A 12 -12.50 -12.98 -16.25
N LEU A 13 -11.87 -12.51 -15.17
CA LEU A 13 -12.05 -13.10 -13.84
C LEU A 13 -13.49 -12.93 -13.34
N LYS A 14 -14.07 -11.74 -13.52
CA LYS A 14 -15.46 -11.46 -13.15
C LYS A 14 -16.44 -12.31 -13.98
N ASP A 15 -16.22 -12.45 -15.28
CA ASP A 15 -17.10 -13.23 -16.16
C ASP A 15 -17.05 -14.72 -15.80
N GLY A 16 -15.84 -15.24 -15.55
CA GLY A 16 -15.66 -16.60 -15.01
C GLY A 16 -16.39 -16.84 -13.69
N LEU A 17 -16.32 -15.89 -12.75
CA LEU A 17 -17.05 -15.98 -11.48
C LEU A 17 -18.57 -15.87 -11.66
N SER A 18 -19.03 -15.01 -12.58
CA SER A 18 -20.45 -14.80 -12.84
C SER A 18 -21.10 -16.02 -13.51
N THR A 19 -20.39 -16.71 -14.42
CA THR A 19 -20.88 -17.96 -15.02
C THR A 19 -21.04 -19.08 -13.99
N LEU A 20 -20.22 -19.06 -12.93
CA LEU A 20 -20.34 -19.95 -11.77
C LEU A 20 -21.38 -19.48 -10.74
N HIS A 21 -22.16 -18.42 -11.02
CA HIS A 21 -23.16 -17.83 -10.12
C HIS A 21 -22.60 -17.41 -8.75
N VAL A 22 -21.32 -17.01 -8.70
CA VAL A 22 -20.71 -16.51 -7.47
C VAL A 22 -21.24 -15.09 -7.19
N PRO A 23 -21.86 -14.84 -6.03
CA PRO A 23 -22.28 -13.50 -5.65
C PRO A 23 -21.06 -12.60 -5.49
N TYR A 24 -21.22 -11.29 -5.72
CA TYR A 24 -20.14 -10.32 -5.60
C TYR A 24 -18.93 -10.56 -6.52
N SER A 25 -19.21 -10.95 -7.76
CA SER A 25 -18.22 -11.33 -8.77
C SER A 25 -17.06 -10.32 -8.92
N TYR A 26 -17.32 -9.00 -8.86
CA TYR A 26 -16.27 -7.98 -8.92
C TYR A 26 -15.36 -7.95 -7.69
N GLY A 27 -15.90 -8.10 -6.48
CA GLY A 27 -15.08 -8.12 -5.27
C GLY A 27 -14.15 -9.33 -5.23
N PHE A 28 -14.66 -10.51 -5.58
CA PHE A 28 -13.84 -11.70 -5.72
C PHE A 28 -12.85 -11.64 -6.89
N ALA A 29 -13.22 -11.01 -8.00
CA ALA A 29 -12.30 -10.77 -9.12
C ALA A 29 -11.11 -9.89 -8.71
N ILE A 30 -11.34 -8.84 -7.90
CA ILE A 30 -10.29 -8.00 -7.33
C ILE A 30 -9.38 -8.85 -6.42
N ILE A 31 -9.94 -9.64 -5.52
CA ILE A 31 -9.17 -10.51 -4.62
C ILE A 31 -8.31 -11.50 -5.42
N LEU A 32 -8.88 -12.14 -6.44
CA LEU A 32 -8.18 -13.13 -7.25
C LEU A 32 -7.08 -12.47 -8.10
N LEU A 33 -7.33 -11.27 -8.63
CA LEU A 33 -6.31 -10.45 -9.27
C LEU A 33 -5.16 -10.13 -8.30
N THR A 34 -5.45 -9.76 -7.05
CA THR A 34 -4.43 -9.55 -6.01
C THR A 34 -3.60 -10.80 -5.77
N VAL A 35 -4.24 -11.97 -5.65
CA VAL A 35 -3.54 -13.24 -5.46
C VAL A 35 -2.63 -13.56 -6.65
N LEU A 36 -3.11 -13.36 -7.89
CA LEU A 36 -2.30 -13.57 -9.10
C LEU A 36 -1.10 -12.63 -9.17
N VAL A 37 -1.30 -11.33 -8.89
CA VAL A 37 -0.22 -10.34 -8.88
C VAL A 37 0.78 -10.67 -7.77
N LYS A 38 0.33 -11.02 -6.57
CA LYS A 38 1.21 -11.43 -5.46
C LYS A 38 1.95 -12.73 -5.77
N ALA A 39 1.32 -13.70 -6.42
CA ALA A 39 1.98 -14.94 -6.85
C ALA A 39 3.06 -14.67 -7.91
N ALA A 40 2.76 -13.82 -8.91
CA ALA A 40 3.72 -13.43 -9.94
C ALA A 40 4.90 -12.62 -9.37
N THR A 41 4.64 -11.79 -8.37
CA THR A 41 5.67 -10.96 -7.70
C THR A 41 6.35 -11.66 -6.52
N PHE A 42 5.84 -12.81 -6.07
CA PHE A 42 6.40 -13.59 -4.96
C PHE A 42 7.91 -13.89 -5.06
N PRO A 43 8.48 -14.34 -6.20
CA PRO A 43 9.92 -14.59 -6.28
C PRO A 43 10.75 -13.31 -6.08
N LEU A 44 10.19 -12.17 -6.49
CA LEU A 44 10.81 -10.87 -6.30
C LEU A 44 10.74 -10.47 -4.82
N THR A 45 9.58 -10.59 -4.19
CA THR A 45 9.37 -10.30 -2.76
C THR A 45 10.24 -11.17 -1.86
N LYS A 46 10.41 -12.45 -2.19
CA LYS A 46 11.30 -13.35 -1.45
C LYS A 46 12.74 -12.83 -1.40
N LYS A 47 13.32 -12.44 -2.54
CA LYS A 47 14.67 -11.87 -2.61
C LYS A 47 14.80 -10.56 -1.82
N GLN A 48 13.73 -9.77 -1.75
CA GLN A 48 13.72 -8.52 -1.00
C GLN A 48 13.74 -8.76 0.51
N VAL A 49 12.95 -9.74 0.99
CA VAL A 49 12.94 -10.14 2.40
C VAL A 49 14.29 -10.71 2.80
N GLU A 50 14.90 -11.56 1.97
CA GLU A 50 16.26 -12.09 2.21
C GLU A 50 17.30 -10.98 2.35
N SER A 51 17.30 -9.99 1.45
CA SER A 51 18.20 -8.83 1.53
C SER A 51 17.94 -7.99 2.79
N ALA A 52 16.67 -7.75 3.14
CA ALA A 52 16.29 -7.01 4.35
C ALA A 52 16.74 -7.71 5.63
N LEU A 53 16.60 -9.03 5.71
CA LEU A 53 17.06 -9.83 6.84
C LEU A 53 18.59 -9.83 6.95
N ALA A 54 19.29 -9.92 5.83
CA ALA A 54 20.75 -9.83 5.79
C ALA A 54 21.24 -8.46 6.29
N MET A 55 20.61 -7.36 5.85
CA MET A 55 20.89 -6.02 6.37
C MET A 55 20.60 -5.91 7.88
N ARG A 56 19.50 -6.52 8.35
CA ARG A 56 19.15 -6.54 9.79
C ARG A 56 20.22 -7.25 10.62
N SER A 57 20.80 -8.34 10.12
CA SER A 57 21.90 -9.04 10.82
C SER A 57 23.18 -8.22 10.97
N LEU A 58 23.41 -7.24 10.09
CA LEU A 58 24.59 -6.35 10.15
C LEU A 58 24.38 -5.11 11.02
N GLN A 59 23.16 -4.81 11.47
CA GLN A 59 22.90 -3.67 12.36
C GLN A 59 23.83 -3.53 13.57
N PRO A 60 24.19 -4.59 14.33
CA PRO A 60 25.12 -4.42 15.44
C PRO A 60 26.49 -3.88 15.01
N GLN A 61 26.98 -4.29 13.84
CA GLN A 61 28.25 -3.81 13.29
C GLN A 61 28.12 -2.37 12.78
N VAL A 62 27.00 -2.02 12.16
CA VAL A 62 26.69 -0.64 11.76
C VAL A 62 26.65 0.29 12.98
N LYS A 63 26.05 -0.15 14.09
CA LYS A 63 26.05 0.62 15.35
C LYS A 63 27.46 0.80 15.92
N ALA A 64 28.30 -0.22 15.85
CA ALA A 64 29.70 -0.10 16.27
C ALA A 64 30.49 0.91 15.41
N ILE A 65 30.24 0.96 14.10
CA ILE A 65 30.82 1.98 13.20
C ILE A 65 30.32 3.39 13.61
N GLN A 66 29.03 3.55 13.86
CA GLN A 66 28.44 4.82 14.28
C GLN A 66 29.05 5.33 15.60
N GLN A 67 29.26 4.45 16.57
CA GLN A 67 29.91 4.79 17.84
C GLN A 67 31.39 5.13 17.66
N ARG A 68 32.12 4.38 16.82
CA ARG A 68 33.56 4.58 16.60
C ARG A 68 33.89 5.88 15.87
N TYR A 69 33.02 6.30 14.95
CA TYR A 69 33.20 7.52 14.14
C TYR A 69 32.18 8.60 14.48
N ALA A 70 31.69 8.62 15.72
CA ALA A 70 30.73 9.60 16.19
C ALA A 70 31.23 11.04 15.90
N GLY A 71 30.41 11.83 15.20
CA GLY A 71 30.75 13.20 14.78
C GLY A 71 31.25 13.33 13.32
N ASP A 72 31.61 12.23 12.65
CA ASP A 72 32.05 12.22 11.25
C ASP A 72 31.08 11.41 10.38
N GLN A 73 30.02 12.08 9.92
CA GLN A 73 28.98 11.42 9.11
C GLN A 73 29.51 10.86 7.79
N GLU A 74 30.54 11.49 7.20
CA GLU A 74 31.10 11.03 5.93
C GLU A 74 31.82 9.70 6.12
N ARG A 75 32.66 9.59 7.17
CA ARG A 75 33.31 8.32 7.55
C ARG A 75 32.30 7.23 7.90
N ILE A 76 31.23 7.57 8.63
CA ILE A 76 30.17 6.61 8.97
C ILE A 76 29.54 6.05 7.70
N GLN A 77 29.20 6.90 6.72
CA GLN A 77 28.60 6.44 5.46
C GLN A 77 29.56 5.58 4.64
N LEU A 78 30.83 5.97 4.54
CA LEU A 78 31.88 5.24 3.83
C LEU A 78 32.14 3.85 4.43
N GLU A 79 32.34 3.75 5.74
CA GLU A 79 32.62 2.48 6.41
C GLU A 79 31.38 1.56 6.44
N THR A 80 30.18 2.13 6.58
CA THR A 80 28.92 1.37 6.47
C THR A 80 28.75 0.80 5.06
N ALA A 81 29.03 1.59 4.03
CA ALA A 81 28.98 1.12 2.64
C ALA A 81 30.05 0.04 2.37
N ARG A 82 31.25 0.20 2.94
CA ARG A 82 32.32 -0.79 2.86
C ARG A 82 31.91 -2.10 3.53
N LEU A 83 31.30 -2.04 4.70
CA LEU A 83 30.78 -3.21 5.41
C LEU A 83 29.75 -3.96 4.56
N TYR A 84 28.76 -3.27 3.99
CA TYR A 84 27.76 -3.91 3.12
C TYR A 84 28.39 -4.56 1.88
N LYS A 85 29.38 -3.88 1.26
CA LYS A 85 30.10 -4.41 0.11
C LYS A 85 30.91 -5.67 0.47
N LEU A 86 31.59 -5.68 1.61
CA LEU A 86 32.36 -6.83 2.10
C LEU A 86 31.45 -8.02 2.46
N ALA A 87 30.27 -7.74 3.00
CA ALA A 87 29.26 -8.76 3.28
C ALA A 87 28.49 -9.24 2.03
N GLY A 88 28.76 -8.67 0.85
CA GLY A 88 28.07 -9.02 -0.39
C GLY A 88 26.59 -8.61 -0.43
N ILE A 89 26.16 -7.69 0.44
CA ILE A 89 24.76 -7.26 0.55
C ILE A 89 24.57 -5.99 -0.26
N ASN A 90 23.57 -5.99 -1.14
CA ASN A 90 23.22 -4.81 -1.92
C ASN A 90 22.06 -4.04 -1.24
N PRO A 91 22.31 -2.83 -0.68
CA PRO A 91 21.25 -2.04 -0.04
C PRO A 91 20.15 -1.62 -1.02
N LEU A 92 20.47 -1.48 -2.32
CA LEU A 92 19.50 -1.13 -3.37
C LEU A 92 18.53 -2.27 -3.69
N ALA A 93 18.89 -3.52 -3.37
CA ALA A 93 17.96 -4.63 -3.52
C ALA A 93 16.74 -4.47 -2.59
N GLY A 94 16.88 -3.73 -1.49
CA GLY A 94 15.78 -3.41 -0.56
C GLY A 94 14.81 -2.34 -1.07
N CYS A 95 15.20 -1.48 -2.01
CA CYS A 95 14.32 -0.47 -2.63
C CYS A 95 13.75 -0.90 -3.99
N LEU A 96 14.18 -2.05 -4.50
CA LEU A 96 13.59 -2.68 -5.68
C LEU A 96 12.07 -2.95 -5.59
N PRO A 97 11.46 -3.28 -4.44
CA PRO A 97 10.01 -3.47 -4.32
C PRO A 97 9.24 -2.20 -4.62
N THR A 98 9.68 -1.07 -4.07
CA THR A 98 8.95 0.19 -4.22
C THR A 98 8.96 0.61 -5.68
N LEU A 99 10.10 0.48 -6.36
CA LEU A 99 10.22 0.77 -7.79
C LEU A 99 9.37 -0.15 -8.67
N ALA A 100 9.33 -1.45 -8.39
CA ALA A 100 8.51 -2.39 -9.16
C ALA A 100 7.00 -2.24 -8.88
N THR A 101 6.64 -1.86 -7.65
CA THR A 101 5.23 -1.72 -7.22
C THR A 101 4.59 -0.45 -7.77
N ILE A 102 5.34 0.63 -7.99
CA ILE A 102 4.80 1.90 -8.49
C ILE A 102 4.07 1.74 -9.84
N PRO A 103 4.67 1.16 -10.91
CA PRO A 103 3.97 0.97 -12.18
C PRO A 103 2.73 0.08 -12.09
N ILE A 104 2.79 -0.97 -11.27
CA ILE A 104 1.69 -1.92 -11.06
C ILE A 104 0.54 -1.20 -10.35
N TRP A 105 0.83 -0.46 -9.29
CA TRP A 105 -0.14 0.33 -8.54
C TRP A 105 -0.79 1.40 -9.43
N ILE A 106 0.00 2.14 -10.23
CA ILE A 106 -0.55 3.12 -11.17
C ILE A 106 -1.46 2.46 -12.21
N GLY A 107 -1.07 1.29 -12.71
CA GLY A 107 -1.89 0.49 -13.64
C GLY A 107 -3.23 0.09 -13.04
N LEU A 108 -3.21 -0.48 -11.84
CA LEU A 108 -4.40 -0.88 -11.09
C LEU A 108 -5.28 0.30 -10.68
N TYR A 109 -4.67 1.37 -10.16
CA TYR A 109 -5.35 2.60 -9.78
C TYR A 109 -6.12 3.19 -10.98
N ARG A 110 -5.49 3.26 -12.16
CA ARG A 110 -6.14 3.75 -13.39
C ARG A 110 -7.21 2.78 -13.86
N ALA A 111 -6.94 1.48 -13.86
CA ALA A 111 -7.89 0.46 -14.28
C ALA A 111 -9.17 0.48 -13.42
N LEU A 112 -9.02 0.37 -12.10
CA LEU A 112 -10.15 0.37 -11.17
C LEU A 112 -10.88 1.71 -11.15
N SER A 113 -10.18 2.84 -11.28
CA SER A 113 -10.84 4.14 -11.38
C SER A 113 -11.67 4.26 -12.68
N ASN A 114 -11.16 3.77 -13.81
CA ASN A 114 -11.89 3.79 -15.08
C ASN A 114 -13.14 2.90 -15.02
N VAL A 115 -12.98 1.66 -14.55
CA VAL A 115 -14.08 0.69 -14.41
C VAL A 115 -15.12 1.19 -13.40
N ALA A 116 -14.70 1.88 -12.33
CA ALA A 116 -15.59 2.58 -11.41
C ALA A 116 -16.40 3.69 -12.10
N ASN A 117 -15.76 4.50 -12.95
CA ASN A 117 -16.40 5.59 -13.68
C ASN A 117 -17.34 5.11 -14.79
N GLU A 118 -17.08 3.93 -15.36
CA GLU A 118 -17.97 3.23 -16.31
C GLU A 118 -19.20 2.60 -15.62
N GLY A 119 -19.32 2.70 -14.28
CA GLY A 119 -20.46 2.18 -13.52
C GLY A 119 -20.42 0.67 -13.29
N LEU A 120 -19.31 0.01 -13.63
CA LEU A 120 -19.16 -1.44 -13.53
C LEU A 120 -18.89 -1.94 -12.09
N LEU A 121 -18.47 -1.05 -11.19
CA LEU A 121 -18.20 -1.37 -9.77
C LEU A 121 -19.30 -0.86 -8.82
N THR A 122 -20.53 -0.74 -9.33
CA THR A 122 -21.67 -0.23 -8.54
C THR A 122 -22.20 -1.25 -7.53
N GLU A 123 -21.87 -2.53 -7.70
CA GLU A 123 -22.24 -3.57 -6.73
C GLU A 123 -21.45 -3.40 -5.42
N GLY A 124 -22.17 -3.56 -4.30
CA GLY A 124 -21.56 -3.64 -2.98
C GLY A 124 -20.76 -4.93 -2.79
N PHE A 125 -19.87 -4.96 -1.81
CA PHE A 125 -19.10 -6.15 -1.42
C PHE A 125 -19.13 -6.30 0.09
N PHE A 126 -19.90 -7.29 0.59
CA PHE A 126 -20.18 -7.47 2.02
C PHE A 126 -20.71 -6.17 2.68
N TRP A 127 -19.89 -5.53 3.52
CA TRP A 127 -20.24 -4.28 4.19
C TRP A 127 -20.01 -3.04 3.32
N ILE A 128 -19.31 -3.16 2.19
CA ILE A 128 -18.97 -2.03 1.32
C ILE A 128 -20.20 -1.71 0.45
N PRO A 129 -20.77 -0.49 0.52
CA PRO A 129 -21.97 -0.16 -0.24
C PRO A 129 -21.76 -0.21 -1.76
N SER A 130 -20.57 0.18 -2.24
CA SER A 130 -20.16 0.09 -3.64
C SER A 130 -18.64 0.03 -3.77
N LEU A 131 -18.13 -0.76 -4.72
CA LEU A 131 -16.70 -0.84 -5.05
C LEU A 131 -16.17 0.39 -5.81
N SER A 132 -17.05 1.23 -6.38
CA SER A 132 -16.71 2.47 -7.09
C SER A 132 -16.62 3.69 -6.17
N GLY A 133 -17.36 3.67 -5.07
CA GLY A 133 -17.45 4.77 -4.10
C GLY A 133 -16.34 4.74 -3.04
N PRO A 134 -16.32 5.69 -2.10
CA PRO A 134 -17.24 6.83 -1.95
C PRO A 134 -16.82 8.08 -2.75
N THR A 135 -15.67 8.04 -3.42
CA THR A 135 -15.09 9.18 -4.16
C THR A 135 -15.06 8.94 -5.66
N THR A 136 -15.27 9.99 -6.44
CA THR A 136 -15.16 9.95 -7.90
C THR A 136 -13.79 10.43 -8.37
N ILE A 137 -13.47 10.20 -9.66
CA ILE A 137 -12.25 10.75 -10.29
C ILE A 137 -12.26 12.28 -10.23
N ALA A 138 -13.41 12.90 -10.51
CA ALA A 138 -13.57 14.36 -10.50
C ALA A 138 -13.33 14.95 -9.10
N ALA A 139 -13.91 14.33 -8.07
CA ALA A 139 -13.71 14.75 -6.68
C ALA A 139 -12.24 14.62 -6.24
N ARG A 140 -11.50 13.64 -6.77
CA ARG A 140 -10.07 13.51 -6.47
C ARG A 140 -9.23 14.60 -7.15
N GLN A 141 -9.53 14.91 -8.41
CA GLN A 141 -8.75 15.87 -9.20
C GLN A 141 -8.86 17.31 -8.70
N ASN A 142 -10.01 17.69 -8.14
CA ASN A 142 -10.24 19.02 -7.57
C ASN A 142 -9.91 19.11 -6.07
N GLY A 143 -9.31 18.07 -5.47
CA GLY A 143 -8.93 18.04 -4.05
C GLY A 143 -10.06 17.73 -3.07
N SER A 144 -11.27 17.41 -3.55
CA SER A 144 -12.45 17.06 -2.74
C SER A 144 -12.66 15.55 -2.56
N GLY A 145 -11.60 14.74 -2.64
CA GLY A 145 -11.68 13.27 -2.57
C GLY A 145 -12.23 12.72 -1.25
N ILE A 146 -12.26 13.56 -0.20
CA ILE A 146 -12.81 13.28 1.13
C ILE A 146 -14.12 14.02 1.41
N SER A 147 -14.75 14.61 0.38
CA SER A 147 -16.01 15.36 0.53
C SER A 147 -17.18 14.51 1.05
N TRP A 148 -17.09 13.19 0.92
CA TRP A 148 -18.04 12.25 1.51
C TRP A 148 -17.95 12.16 3.04
N LEU A 149 -16.87 12.68 3.64
CA LEU A 149 -16.65 12.76 5.08
C LEU A 149 -16.94 14.16 5.63
N PHE A 150 -16.62 15.22 4.88
CA PHE A 150 -16.77 16.62 5.32
C PHE A 150 -17.26 17.54 4.20
N PRO A 151 -17.96 18.65 4.51
CA PRO A 151 -18.35 19.12 5.84
C PRO A 151 -19.56 18.35 6.39
N PHE A 152 -19.76 18.40 7.70
CA PHE A 152 -20.94 17.82 8.33
C PHE A 152 -22.12 18.77 8.12
N VAL A 153 -23.23 18.21 7.68
CA VAL A 153 -24.50 18.93 7.50
C VAL A 153 -25.48 18.25 8.44
N ASP A 154 -26.17 19.02 9.29
CA ASP A 154 -27.17 18.50 10.23
C ASP A 154 -26.67 17.38 11.17
N GLY A 155 -25.40 17.44 11.58
CA GLY A 155 -24.81 16.52 12.55
C GLY A 155 -24.39 15.16 11.99
N HIS A 156 -24.39 14.99 10.67
CA HIS A 156 -23.89 13.78 10.01
C HIS A 156 -23.01 14.11 8.79
N PRO A 157 -22.14 13.17 8.38
CA PRO A 157 -21.39 13.30 7.12
C PRO A 157 -22.34 13.30 5.91
N PRO A 158 -21.92 13.80 4.74
CA PRO A 158 -22.78 13.90 3.55
C PRO A 158 -23.39 12.58 3.05
N LEU A 159 -22.72 11.44 3.30
CA LEU A 159 -23.26 10.10 3.00
C LEU A 159 -24.18 9.52 4.09
N GLY A 160 -24.31 10.20 5.23
CA GLY A 160 -24.95 9.66 6.43
C GLY A 160 -24.06 8.68 7.20
N TRP A 161 -24.41 8.42 8.46
CA TRP A 161 -23.56 7.62 9.35
C TRP A 161 -23.40 6.15 8.90
N SER A 162 -24.44 5.53 8.35
CA SER A 162 -24.37 4.12 7.91
C SER A 162 -23.30 3.91 6.86
N ASP A 163 -23.35 4.70 5.79
CA ASP A 163 -22.53 4.51 4.61
C ASP A 163 -21.12 5.04 4.87
N THR A 164 -20.99 6.17 5.57
CA THR A 164 -19.68 6.67 5.99
C THR A 164 -18.94 5.65 6.86
N LEU A 165 -19.61 5.04 7.85
CA LEU A 165 -18.97 4.02 8.68
C LEU A 165 -18.58 2.80 7.84
N ALA A 166 -19.46 2.35 6.96
CA ALA A 166 -19.20 1.23 6.06
C ALA A 166 -17.96 1.44 5.18
N TYR A 167 -17.79 2.63 4.60
CA TYR A 167 -16.61 2.98 3.83
C TYR A 167 -15.34 3.19 4.67
N LEU A 168 -15.46 3.65 5.93
CA LEU A 168 -14.33 3.85 6.83
C LEU A 168 -13.70 2.54 7.32
N VAL A 169 -14.44 1.43 7.34
CA VAL A 169 -13.91 0.12 7.77
C VAL A 169 -12.65 -0.26 6.99
N LEU A 170 -12.64 -0.09 5.66
CA LEU A 170 -11.51 -0.49 4.82
C LEU A 170 -10.23 0.31 5.11
N PRO A 171 -10.21 1.66 5.04
CA PRO A 171 -9.05 2.46 5.41
C PRO A 171 -8.53 2.17 6.83
N VAL A 172 -9.43 1.94 7.80
CA VAL A 172 -9.03 1.61 9.17
C VAL A 172 -8.35 0.24 9.23
N LEU A 173 -8.92 -0.78 8.60
CA LEU A 173 -8.31 -2.11 8.52
C LEU A 173 -6.95 -2.05 7.81
N LEU A 174 -6.84 -1.27 6.73
CA LEU A 174 -5.61 -1.07 5.98
C LEU A 174 -4.53 -0.41 6.87
N VAL A 175 -4.86 0.66 7.59
CA VAL A 175 -3.95 1.33 8.52
C VAL A 175 -3.48 0.35 9.61
N ILE A 176 -4.40 -0.41 10.21
CA ILE A 176 -4.06 -1.39 11.26
C ILE A 176 -3.15 -2.49 10.69
N SER A 177 -3.52 -3.07 9.54
CA SER A 177 -2.73 -4.10 8.85
C SER A 177 -1.32 -3.60 8.53
N GLN A 178 -1.22 -2.40 7.96
CA GLN A 178 0.05 -1.79 7.60
C GLN A 178 0.88 -1.42 8.84
N TYR A 179 0.24 -0.99 9.92
CA TYR A 179 0.92 -0.72 11.19
C TYR A 179 1.53 -2.00 11.76
N ILE A 180 0.77 -3.10 11.81
CA ILE A 180 1.27 -4.41 12.27
C ILE A 180 2.43 -4.89 11.38
N SER A 181 2.25 -4.80 10.06
CA SER A 181 3.27 -5.16 9.07
C SER A 181 4.58 -4.36 9.27
N ALA A 182 4.46 -3.06 9.52
CA ALA A 182 5.60 -2.20 9.82
C ALA A 182 6.31 -2.59 11.12
N GLN A 183 5.57 -2.93 12.18
CA GLN A 183 6.16 -3.37 13.46
C GLN A 183 6.97 -4.67 13.31
N ILE A 184 6.49 -5.62 12.51
CA ILE A 184 7.18 -6.90 12.27
C ILE A 184 8.50 -6.68 11.50
N MET A 185 8.46 -5.82 10.47
CA MET A 185 9.62 -5.55 9.62
C MET A 185 10.60 -4.54 10.22
N GLN A 186 10.19 -3.76 11.23
CA GLN A 186 11.06 -2.78 11.86
C GLN A 186 12.27 -3.45 12.54
N PRO A 187 13.50 -3.04 12.18
CA PRO A 187 14.68 -3.46 12.91
C PRO A 187 14.74 -2.82 14.30
N SER A 188 15.28 -3.54 15.27
CA SER A 188 15.51 -3.07 16.64
C SER A 188 16.66 -2.05 16.68
N GLN A 189 16.35 -0.75 16.70
CA GLN A 189 17.31 0.35 16.54
C GLN A 189 17.29 1.29 17.75
N GLY A 190 18.49 1.74 18.18
CA GLY A 190 18.73 2.52 19.40
C GLY A 190 18.43 4.02 19.23
N ASN A 191 18.61 4.80 20.30
CA ASN A 191 18.21 6.21 20.42
C ASN A 191 19.08 7.21 19.61
N ASP A 192 19.36 6.94 18.33
CA ASP A 192 20.07 7.90 17.47
C ASP A 192 19.09 8.92 16.83
N PRO A 193 19.38 10.24 16.83
CA PRO A 193 18.50 11.26 16.25
C PRO A 193 18.20 11.09 14.74
N SER A 194 19.16 10.59 13.97
CA SER A 194 18.96 10.29 12.54
C SER A 194 18.06 9.07 12.32
N GLN A 195 18.05 8.13 13.27
CA GLN A 195 17.16 6.97 13.26
C GLN A 195 15.76 7.33 13.77
N GLN A 196 15.62 8.30 14.68
CA GLN A 196 14.31 8.84 15.10
C GLN A 196 13.54 9.44 13.93
N ASN A 197 14.19 10.21 13.06
CA ASN A 197 13.53 10.76 11.86
C ASN A 197 13.04 9.64 10.92
N ALA A 198 13.84 8.59 10.71
CA ALA A 198 13.42 7.43 9.92
C ALA A 198 12.25 6.68 10.59
N GLN A 199 12.25 6.55 11.92
CA GLN A 199 11.15 5.92 12.67
C GLN A 199 9.85 6.72 12.57
N ALA A 200 9.92 8.05 12.69
CA ALA A 200 8.76 8.93 12.54
C ALA A 200 8.10 8.76 11.16
N VAL A 201 8.90 8.69 10.10
CA VAL A 201 8.41 8.42 8.74
C VAL A 201 7.71 7.07 8.66
N THR A 202 8.31 6.00 9.20
CA THR A 202 7.69 4.66 9.15
C THR A 202 6.41 4.54 9.98
N LYS A 203 6.28 5.31 11.07
CA LYS A 203 5.06 5.36 11.89
C LYS A 203 3.95 6.19 11.23
N PHE A 204 4.33 7.23 10.47
CA PHE A 204 3.38 8.11 9.78
C PHE A 204 2.92 7.56 8.42
N LEU A 205 3.75 6.76 7.75
CA LEU A 205 3.46 6.20 6.44
C LEU A 205 2.12 5.43 6.37
N PRO A 206 1.76 4.55 7.32
CA PRO A 206 0.45 3.88 7.32
C PRO A 206 -0.73 4.87 7.39
N LEU A 207 -0.60 5.95 8.17
CA LEU A 207 -1.65 6.98 8.28
C LEU A 207 -1.82 7.76 6.97
N MET A 208 -0.71 8.10 6.31
CA MET A 208 -0.73 8.74 5.00
C MET A 208 -1.40 7.85 3.96
N ILE A 209 -1.08 6.55 3.95
CA ILE A 209 -1.75 5.56 3.10
C ILE A 209 -3.24 5.48 3.43
N GLY A 210 -3.63 5.48 4.71
CA GLY A 210 -5.03 5.54 5.13
C GLY A 210 -5.76 6.78 4.60
N TYR A 211 -5.11 7.95 4.64
CA TYR A 211 -5.66 9.17 4.05
C TYR A 211 -5.84 9.05 2.53
N PHE A 212 -4.87 8.45 1.83
CA PHE A 212 -5.02 8.15 0.40
C PHE A 212 -6.16 7.16 0.15
N ALA A 213 -6.33 6.15 1.01
CA ALA A 213 -7.41 5.17 0.93
C ALA A 213 -8.80 5.81 1.04
N LEU A 214 -8.94 6.93 1.75
CA LEU A 214 -10.18 7.73 1.81
C LEU A 214 -10.48 8.48 0.51
N SER A 215 -9.44 8.74 -0.29
CA SER A 215 -9.52 9.52 -1.53
C SER A 215 -9.56 8.65 -2.79
N VAL A 216 -9.49 7.33 -2.67
CA VAL A 216 -9.52 6.36 -3.79
C VAL A 216 -10.79 5.50 -3.76
N PRO A 217 -11.16 4.83 -4.86
CA PRO A 217 -12.31 3.93 -4.86
C PRO A 217 -12.06 2.76 -3.89
N SER A 218 -13.10 2.30 -3.21
CA SER A 218 -13.03 1.22 -2.23
C SER A 218 -12.50 -0.10 -2.84
N GLY A 219 -12.72 -0.34 -4.14
CA GLY A 219 -12.12 -1.48 -4.86
C GLY A 219 -10.59 -1.45 -4.90
N LEU A 220 -9.96 -0.26 -4.92
CA LEU A 220 -8.52 -0.14 -4.81
C LEU A 220 -8.05 -0.37 -3.36
N SER A 221 -8.80 0.13 -2.39
CA SER A 221 -8.54 -0.13 -0.96
C SER A 221 -8.72 -1.60 -0.60
N LEU A 222 -9.60 -2.33 -1.29
CA LEU A 222 -9.78 -3.78 -1.16
C LEU A 222 -8.60 -4.58 -1.76
N TYR A 223 -7.98 -4.06 -2.82
CA TYR A 223 -6.77 -4.67 -3.39
C TYR A 223 -5.56 -4.57 -2.45
N TRP A 224 -5.47 -3.46 -1.71
CA TRP A 224 -4.34 -3.12 -0.86
C TRP A 224 -4.22 -4.07 0.33
#